data_AF-A0A7V8SVM6-F1
#
_entry.id   AF-A0A7V8SVM6-F1
#
_cell.length_a   1.000
_cell.length_b   1.000
_cell.length_c   1.000
_cell.angle_alpha   90.00
_cell.angle_beta   90.00
_cell.angle_gamma   90.00
#
_symmetry.space_group_name_H-M   'P 1'
#
loop_
_entity.id
_entity.type
_entity.pdbx_description
1 polymer ?
#
loop_
_entity_poly.entity_id
_entity_poly.type
_entity_poly.pdbx_seq_one_letter_code
_entity_poly.pdbx_strand_id
1 'polypeptide(L)'
;SRIYGRLNGVDLVLVPLLGTGLIQPVQCRQAFMTGACGPTSPTVANAFRVGTDGNVAPLPIATPTLPQPTFTGVNNVSAAAGEALDTNFRPNVVDSFDFTIQRQLTNKILLEVGYIGRRITHEYQPININAVPYMMTIGGQSFAKAYAAVESALGCATSYNACGAAMPGTVAAATAYANTIAPQAFFENALNKTGYCNGFASCTAAVVFKEGFSKSNLLTQSVWNLWSDLDRGGVGGGPVCTTPAGCTNANGTTVAEFQQTTVPGFNFVRSMLNTPIIGGPLDCGNPVGTAACGGSGQMTSGVGVNASVGHGNYNGAFVSLKITNWHNVTLQQNFTWSKALGTGAFVQATSEYTPNDPFNLNNMYGYQNFDRKFVYNIYALIDDPYYKGQHGAVGRLLGGWTFSPILAFGTGAPVYCNTNTNAQSFGAGDGANFFDNEQCIFTGAHPNSGTLHNDGNSGEFNILASDPTALFNTIRNPILGLDSGTGGVGIIRGLKYVNMDVRVTKDIKLYERFSLNFQFVATNVFNHPVFYDPTLDPTVFDGTNASTAASSFGSVSTQGNNPRQYQFGIRFSF
;
A
#
# COMPACT_ATOMS: atom_id res chain seq x y z
N SER A 1 27.93 7.18 13.81
CA SER A 1 28.55 5.95 13.25
C SER A 1 27.87 5.60 11.94
N ARG A 2 28.49 4.77 11.09
CA ARG A 2 27.86 4.23 9.88
C ARG A 2 27.76 2.72 9.99
N ILE A 3 26.59 2.17 9.71
CA ILE A 3 26.32 0.73 9.71
C ILE A 3 25.82 0.34 8.32
N TYR A 4 26.31 -0.80 7.83
CA TYR A 4 25.86 -1.40 6.58
C TYR A 4 24.94 -2.58 6.90
N GLY A 5 23.85 -2.70 6.14
CA GLY A 5 22.97 -3.83 6.22
C GLY A 5 23.63 -5.12 5.75
N ARG A 6 23.09 -6.24 6.20
CA ARG A 6 23.50 -7.55 5.72
C ARG A 6 22.73 -7.89 4.45
N LEU A 7 23.44 -8.44 3.48
CA LEU A 7 22.82 -9.09 2.33
C LEU A 7 22.37 -10.49 2.76
N ASN A 8 21.13 -10.85 2.47
CA ASN A 8 20.61 -12.18 2.77
C ASN A 8 20.73 -13.11 1.55
N GLY A 9 20.44 -14.40 1.76
CA GLY A 9 20.42 -15.39 0.66
C GLY A 9 19.26 -15.19 -0.33
N VAL A 10 18.23 -14.41 0.02
CA VAL A 10 17.14 -14.09 -0.91
C VAL A 10 17.68 -13.25 -2.05
N ASP A 11 18.33 -12.11 -1.76
CA ASP A 11 18.87 -11.23 -2.80
C ASP A 11 20.05 -11.87 -3.54
N LEU A 12 20.95 -12.55 -2.81
CA LEU A 12 22.19 -13.08 -3.41
C LEU A 12 22.00 -14.35 -4.23
N VAL A 13 20.96 -15.15 -3.93
CA VAL A 13 20.78 -16.48 -4.54
C VAL A 13 19.39 -16.64 -5.13
N LEU A 14 18.32 -16.32 -4.40
CA LEU A 14 16.94 -16.56 -4.87
C LEU A 14 16.54 -15.60 -5.99
N VAL A 15 16.72 -14.30 -5.81
CA VAL A 15 16.28 -13.27 -6.79
C VAL A 15 16.91 -13.47 -8.17
N PRO A 16 18.22 -13.76 -8.31
CA PRO A 16 18.81 -14.09 -9.61
C PRO A 16 18.20 -15.34 -10.28
N LEU A 17 17.63 -16.25 -9.50
CA LEU A 17 16.91 -17.40 -10.04
C LEU A 17 15.51 -16.99 -10.54
N LEU A 18 14.83 -16.05 -9.87
CA LEU A 18 13.49 -15.56 -10.21
C LEU A 18 13.40 -14.80 -11.55
N GLY A 19 14.54 -14.57 -12.21
CA GLY A 19 14.58 -14.01 -13.56
C GLY A 19 13.89 -14.92 -14.57
N THR A 20 13.53 -14.34 -15.72
CA THR A 20 13.04 -15.13 -16.86
C THR A 20 14.09 -16.16 -17.27
N GLY A 21 13.83 -17.45 -17.03
CA GLY A 21 14.91 -18.44 -17.03
C GLY A 21 14.70 -19.65 -16.11
N LEU A 22 15.64 -19.79 -15.16
CA LEU A 22 15.95 -21.02 -14.43
C LEU A 22 14.81 -21.57 -13.55
N ILE A 23 13.98 -20.70 -12.96
CA ILE A 23 12.81 -21.11 -12.16
C ILE A 23 11.52 -20.42 -12.60
N GLN A 24 11.47 -19.96 -13.86
CA GLN A 24 10.27 -19.28 -14.37
C GLN A 24 9.07 -20.23 -14.39
N PRO A 25 7.96 -19.91 -13.70
CA PRO A 25 6.72 -20.64 -13.90
C PRO A 25 6.17 -20.30 -15.29
N VAL A 26 6.11 -21.30 -16.17
CA VAL A 26 5.34 -21.19 -17.42
C VAL A 26 3.86 -21.15 -17.01
N GLN A 27 3.24 -19.97 -17.13
CA GLN A 27 1.85 -19.80 -16.72
C GLN A 27 0.88 -20.12 -17.85
N CYS A 28 -0.07 -21.01 -17.55
CA CYS A 28 -1.24 -21.29 -18.35
C CYS A 28 -2.49 -20.74 -17.64
N ARG A 29 -2.74 -19.42 -17.76
CA ARG A 29 -3.83 -18.76 -17.01
C ARG A 29 -5.22 -19.29 -17.38
N GLN A 30 -5.42 -19.68 -18.64
CA GLN A 30 -6.69 -20.24 -19.12
C GLN A 30 -6.38 -21.53 -19.88
N ALA A 31 -6.42 -22.66 -19.18
CA ALA A 31 -6.15 -23.98 -19.75
C ALA A 31 -7.39 -24.52 -20.47
N PHE A 32 -7.23 -24.81 -21.77
CA PHE A 32 -8.26 -25.45 -22.58
C PHE A 32 -8.05 -26.97 -22.57
N MET A 33 -9.15 -27.71 -22.72
CA MET A 33 -9.11 -29.18 -22.81
C MET A 33 -8.29 -29.72 -23.99
N THR A 34 -7.90 -28.85 -24.93
CA THR A 34 -7.07 -29.18 -26.11
C THR A 34 -5.56 -29.16 -25.83
N GLY A 35 -5.12 -28.84 -24.62
CA GLY A 35 -3.69 -28.69 -24.33
C GLY A 35 -3.13 -27.30 -24.62
N ALA A 36 -3.99 -26.36 -25.00
CA ALA A 36 -3.61 -24.98 -25.27
C ALA A 36 -3.91 -24.06 -24.07
N CYS A 37 -3.15 -22.97 -23.98
CA CYS A 37 -3.44 -21.85 -23.09
C CYS A 37 -3.98 -20.70 -23.95
N GLY A 38 -5.10 -20.10 -23.57
CA GLY A 38 -5.70 -19.00 -24.34
C GLY A 38 -5.85 -17.70 -23.54
N PRO A 39 -6.22 -16.60 -24.22
CA PRO A 39 -6.37 -15.29 -23.60
C PRO A 39 -7.74 -15.09 -22.90
N THR A 40 -8.71 -15.99 -23.15
CA THR A 40 -10.09 -15.89 -22.62
C THR A 40 -10.40 -17.03 -21.68
N SER A 41 -11.28 -16.79 -20.70
CA SER A 41 -11.76 -17.85 -19.82
C SER A 41 -12.41 -18.99 -20.61
N PRO A 42 -12.05 -20.25 -20.32
CA PRO A 42 -12.68 -21.38 -20.97
C PRO A 42 -14.13 -21.46 -20.49
N THR A 43 -15.01 -21.78 -21.43
CA THR A 43 -16.40 -22.14 -21.17
C THR A 43 -16.48 -23.57 -20.66
N VAL A 44 -17.63 -23.95 -20.09
CA VAL A 44 -17.92 -25.36 -19.76
C VAL A 44 -17.76 -26.33 -20.94
N ALA A 45 -17.80 -25.86 -22.19
CA ALA A 45 -17.64 -26.68 -23.38
C ALA A 45 -16.19 -26.95 -23.79
N ASN A 46 -15.23 -26.14 -23.33
CA ASN A 46 -13.82 -26.25 -23.72
C ASN A 46 -12.83 -26.18 -22.53
N ALA A 47 -13.35 -26.09 -21.30
CA ALA A 47 -12.59 -26.25 -20.08
C ALA A 47 -12.25 -27.72 -19.83
N PHE A 48 -11.03 -27.97 -19.35
CA PHE A 48 -10.67 -29.30 -18.85
C PHE A 48 -11.35 -29.56 -17.49
N ARG A 49 -12.15 -30.62 -17.38
CA ARG A 49 -12.84 -30.97 -16.13
C ARG A 49 -12.17 -32.18 -15.49
N VAL A 50 -11.54 -31.95 -14.34
CA VAL A 50 -10.90 -33.02 -13.55
C VAL A 50 -11.91 -34.11 -13.21
N GLY A 51 -11.54 -35.36 -13.48
CA GLY A 51 -12.38 -36.55 -13.25
C GLY A 51 -13.38 -36.86 -14.38
N THR A 52 -13.75 -35.88 -15.21
CA THR A 52 -14.62 -36.12 -16.39
C THR A 52 -13.80 -36.30 -17.66
N ASP A 53 -12.85 -35.40 -17.89
CA ASP A 53 -11.98 -35.42 -19.09
C ASP A 53 -10.60 -36.04 -18.80
N GLY A 54 -10.39 -36.51 -17.56
CA GLY A 54 -9.16 -37.11 -17.06
C GLY A 54 -8.72 -36.53 -15.71
N ASN A 55 -7.71 -37.12 -15.10
CA ASN A 55 -7.13 -36.63 -13.84
C ASN A 55 -5.89 -35.75 -14.06
N VAL A 56 -5.43 -35.62 -15.31
CA VAL A 56 -4.24 -34.86 -15.68
C VAL A 56 -4.65 -33.82 -16.71
N ALA A 57 -4.55 -32.55 -16.35
CA ALA A 57 -4.84 -31.45 -17.28
C ALA A 57 -3.83 -31.48 -18.44
N PRO A 58 -4.29 -31.36 -19.70
CA PRO A 58 -3.39 -31.22 -20.84
C PRO A 58 -2.78 -29.82 -20.75
N LEU A 59 -1.55 -29.74 -20.25
CA LEU A 59 -0.77 -28.50 -20.20
C LEU A 59 0.26 -28.53 -21.33
N PRO A 60 0.60 -27.37 -21.94
CA PRO A 60 1.69 -27.31 -22.91
C PRO A 60 3.00 -27.80 -22.29
N ILE A 61 3.78 -28.54 -23.09
CA ILE A 61 5.11 -28.98 -22.67
C ILE A 61 6.02 -27.76 -22.57
N ALA A 62 6.70 -27.60 -21.43
CA ALA A 62 7.69 -26.53 -21.25
C ALA A 62 8.86 -26.71 -22.23
N THR A 63 9.33 -25.61 -22.83
CA THR A 63 10.46 -25.65 -23.78
C THR A 63 11.74 -26.04 -23.04
N PRO A 64 12.51 -27.04 -23.52
CA PRO A 64 13.72 -27.51 -22.84
C PRO A 64 14.88 -26.50 -22.91
N THR A 65 14.82 -25.52 -23.81
CA THR A 65 15.80 -24.44 -23.94
C THR A 65 15.09 -23.10 -24.09
N LEU A 66 15.67 -22.06 -23.48
CA LEU A 66 15.25 -20.69 -23.64
C LEU A 66 16.25 -19.95 -24.54
N PRO A 67 15.80 -19.11 -25.48
CA PRO A 67 16.70 -18.33 -26.31
C PRO A 67 17.46 -17.30 -25.47
N GLN A 68 18.78 -17.28 -25.63
CA GLN A 68 19.72 -16.40 -24.92
C GLN A 68 20.45 -15.49 -25.92
N PRO A 69 20.41 -14.16 -25.74
CA PRO A 69 19.68 -13.41 -24.71
C PRO A 69 18.15 -13.42 -24.93
N THR A 70 17.42 -13.41 -23.83
CA THR A 70 15.95 -13.29 -23.83
C THR A 70 15.55 -11.82 -23.93
N PHE A 71 14.71 -11.52 -24.92
CA PHE A 71 14.12 -10.22 -25.17
C PHE A 71 12.60 -10.34 -25.00
N THR A 72 12.05 -9.65 -23.99
CA THR A 72 10.60 -9.58 -23.76
C THR A 72 9.89 -9.09 -25.02
N GLY A 73 8.82 -9.78 -25.41
CA GLY A 73 8.10 -9.45 -26.64
C GLY A 73 8.90 -9.68 -27.94
N VAL A 74 9.92 -10.54 -27.95
CA VAL A 74 10.63 -10.93 -29.20
C VAL A 74 10.81 -12.44 -29.27
N ASN A 75 11.54 -13.01 -28.31
CA ASN A 75 11.87 -14.44 -28.27
C ASN A 75 11.59 -15.07 -26.88
N ASN A 76 11.03 -14.31 -25.93
CA ASN A 76 10.72 -14.81 -24.59
C ASN A 76 9.54 -15.81 -24.60
N VAL A 77 9.55 -16.77 -23.67
CA VAL A 77 8.40 -17.61 -23.33
C VAL A 77 7.42 -16.84 -22.43
N SER A 78 6.14 -17.24 -22.40
CA SER A 78 5.13 -16.64 -21.50
C SER A 78 5.59 -16.76 -20.03
N ALA A 79 5.96 -15.63 -19.43
CA ALA A 79 6.41 -15.53 -18.05
C ALA A 79 5.34 -14.86 -17.18
N ALA A 80 5.19 -15.36 -15.96
CA ALA A 80 4.30 -14.82 -14.94
C ALA A 80 4.75 -13.42 -14.50
N ALA A 81 5.78 -13.38 -13.65
CA ALA A 81 6.50 -12.22 -13.17
C ALA A 81 7.97 -12.63 -13.12
N GLY A 82 8.82 -11.95 -13.89
CA GLY A 82 10.27 -12.13 -13.79
C GLY A 82 10.83 -11.06 -12.85
N GLU A 83 11.64 -11.47 -11.88
CA GLU A 83 12.35 -10.54 -11.01
C GLU A 83 13.85 -10.65 -11.23
N ALA A 84 14.55 -9.52 -11.24
CA ALA A 84 16.00 -9.49 -11.30
C ALA A 84 16.55 -8.62 -10.18
N LEU A 85 17.77 -8.93 -9.72
CA LEU A 85 18.50 -8.03 -8.83
C LEU A 85 19.10 -6.90 -9.67
N ASP A 86 19.00 -5.66 -9.20
CA ASP A 86 19.70 -4.54 -9.83
C ASP A 86 21.21 -4.83 -9.87
N THR A 87 21.81 -4.69 -11.05
CA THR A 87 23.27 -4.79 -11.24
C THR A 87 24.06 -3.83 -10.34
N ASN A 88 23.45 -2.72 -9.92
CA ASN A 88 24.02 -1.73 -9.01
C ASN A 88 23.52 -1.88 -7.56
N PHE A 89 22.90 -3.01 -7.22
CA PHE A 89 22.38 -3.26 -5.88
C PHE A 89 23.48 -3.11 -4.82
N ARG A 90 23.17 -2.36 -3.76
CA ARG A 90 24.07 -2.08 -2.65
C ARG A 90 23.39 -2.43 -1.32
N PRO A 91 24.15 -2.90 -0.33
CA PRO A 91 23.63 -3.00 1.03
C PRO A 91 23.11 -1.65 1.51
N ASN A 92 21.99 -1.64 2.22
CA ASN A 92 21.46 -0.44 2.84
C ASN A 92 22.47 0.17 3.82
N VAL A 93 22.53 1.50 3.89
CA VAL A 93 23.49 2.25 4.71
C VAL A 93 22.73 3.13 5.68
N VAL A 94 23.06 2.99 6.97
CA VAL A 94 22.50 3.80 8.06
C VAL A 94 23.59 4.68 8.64
N ASP A 95 23.47 5.99 8.42
CA ASP A 95 24.25 7.02 9.09
C ASP A 95 23.55 7.46 10.36
N SER A 96 24.15 7.16 11.52
CA SER A 96 23.62 7.50 12.84
C SER A 96 24.39 8.66 13.46
N PHE A 97 23.63 9.64 13.97
CA PHE A 97 24.10 10.85 14.65
C PHE A 97 23.47 10.86 16.04
N ASP A 98 24.27 10.49 17.04
CA ASP A 98 23.81 10.40 18.41
C ASP A 98 24.50 11.47 19.25
N PHE A 99 23.71 12.22 20.01
CA PHE A 99 24.21 13.21 20.96
C PHE A 99 23.48 13.02 22.28
N THR A 100 24.20 12.68 23.33
CA THR A 100 23.62 12.46 24.66
C THR A 100 24.42 13.21 25.70
N ILE A 101 23.72 13.96 26.54
CA ILE A 101 24.27 14.55 27.76
C ILE A 101 23.64 13.85 28.95
N GLN A 102 24.48 13.38 29.85
CA GLN A 102 24.07 12.82 31.11
C GLN A 102 24.64 13.67 32.25
N ARG A 103 23.78 14.05 33.19
CA ARG A 103 24.17 14.81 34.38
C ARG A 103 23.62 14.14 35.63
N GLN A 104 24.55 13.78 36.50
CA GLN A 104 24.21 13.48 37.89
C GLN A 104 23.91 14.81 38.60
N LEU A 105 22.64 15.00 38.98
CA LEU A 105 22.19 16.21 39.69
C LEU A 105 22.47 16.10 41.20
N THR A 106 22.32 14.88 41.74
CA THR A 106 22.70 14.52 43.12
C THR A 106 23.22 13.08 43.14
N ASN A 107 23.72 12.61 44.28
CA ASN A 107 24.11 11.20 44.43
C ASN A 107 22.95 10.19 44.20
N LYS A 108 21.69 10.65 44.13
CA LYS A 108 20.49 9.83 43.91
C LYS A 108 19.69 10.17 42.65
N ILE A 109 20.01 11.27 41.95
CA ILE A 109 19.24 11.76 40.79
C ILE A 109 20.15 11.90 39.58
N LEU A 110 19.72 11.30 38.48
CA LEU A 110 20.41 11.29 37.19
C LEU A 110 19.43 11.75 36.11
N LEU A 111 19.82 12.80 35.38
CA LEU A 111 19.11 13.29 34.20
C LEU A 111 19.92 12.94 32.96
N GLU A 112 19.25 12.40 31.95
CA GLU A 112 19.82 12.12 30.65
C GLU A 112 18.94 12.75 29.58
N VAL A 113 19.55 13.48 28.66
CA VAL A 113 18.89 14.07 27.50
C VAL A 113 19.68 13.67 26.28
N GLY A 114 19.01 13.12 25.28
CA GLY A 114 19.68 12.70 24.07
C GLY A 114 18.88 12.93 22.80
N TYR A 115 19.60 12.92 21.69
CA TYR A 115 19.09 13.00 20.34
C TYR A 115 19.71 11.88 19.51
N ILE A 116 18.88 11.24 18.68
CA ILE A 116 19.25 10.17 17.75
C ILE A 116 18.71 10.56 16.38
N GLY A 117 19.60 10.90 15.47
CA GLY A 117 19.30 11.10 14.06
C GLY A 117 19.80 9.91 13.25
N ARG A 118 18.99 9.39 12.33
CA ARG A 118 19.41 8.38 11.36
C ARG A 118 19.04 8.85 9.97
N ARG A 119 19.99 8.75 9.04
CA ARG A 119 19.75 8.85 7.61
C ARG A 119 19.98 7.47 7.00
N ILE A 120 18.98 6.96 6.32
CA ILE A 120 19.00 5.64 5.69
C ILE A 120 18.98 5.84 4.18
N THR A 121 19.90 5.16 3.49
CA THR A 121 20.02 5.20 2.03
C THR A 121 20.23 3.80 1.50
N HIS A 122 19.94 3.59 0.23
CA HIS A 122 20.03 2.30 -0.42
C HIS A 122 19.13 1.23 0.25
N GLU A 123 17.96 1.65 0.74
CA GLU A 123 16.97 0.69 1.22
C GLU A 123 16.48 -0.17 0.07
N TYR A 124 16.19 -1.43 0.39
CA TYR A 124 15.61 -2.39 -0.53
C TYR A 124 14.25 -1.89 -1.01
N GLN A 125 14.07 -1.87 -2.33
CA GLN A 125 12.85 -1.45 -3.00
C GLN A 125 12.66 -2.31 -4.27
N PRO A 126 11.66 -3.19 -4.31
CA PRO A 126 11.27 -3.84 -5.55
C PRO A 126 10.56 -2.81 -6.44
N ILE A 127 10.82 -2.85 -7.75
CA ILE A 127 10.27 -1.89 -8.71
C ILE A 127 9.74 -2.62 -9.93
N ASN A 128 8.48 -2.39 -10.28
CA ASN A 128 7.95 -2.83 -11.57
C ASN A 128 8.47 -1.91 -12.69
N ILE A 129 9.39 -2.40 -13.50
CA ILE A 129 9.94 -1.65 -14.65
C ILE A 129 9.00 -1.66 -15.86
N ASN A 130 7.91 -2.42 -15.81
CA ASN A 130 6.84 -2.37 -16.80
C ASN A 130 5.72 -1.41 -16.40
N ALA A 131 5.94 -0.46 -15.50
CA ALA A 131 4.94 0.55 -15.14
C ALA A 131 4.54 1.44 -16.33
N VAL A 132 3.33 1.99 -16.29
CA VAL A 132 2.80 2.90 -17.32
C VAL A 132 3.75 4.09 -17.49
N PRO A 133 4.29 4.35 -18.70
CA PRO A 133 5.27 5.42 -18.91
C PRO A 133 4.56 6.78 -19.00
N TYR A 134 4.05 7.26 -17.87
CA TYR A 134 3.15 8.42 -17.84
C TYR A 134 3.80 9.75 -18.28
N MET A 135 5.13 9.80 -18.30
CA MET A 135 5.91 10.94 -18.79
C MET A 135 5.98 11.00 -20.32
N MET A 136 5.52 9.95 -21.02
CA MET A 136 5.49 9.91 -22.47
C MET A 136 4.74 11.12 -23.03
N THR A 137 5.36 11.82 -23.97
CA THR A 137 4.84 13.05 -24.58
C THR A 137 4.56 12.83 -26.06
N ILE A 138 3.32 13.09 -26.46
CA ILE A 138 2.86 13.00 -27.85
C ILE A 138 2.01 14.24 -28.13
N GLY A 139 2.17 14.84 -29.31
CA GLY A 139 1.43 16.06 -29.65
C GLY A 139 1.74 17.25 -28.72
N GLY A 140 2.89 17.25 -28.06
CA GLY A 140 3.30 18.30 -27.11
C GLY A 140 2.70 18.20 -25.71
N GLN A 141 1.91 17.15 -25.41
CA GLN A 141 1.33 16.91 -24.09
C GLN A 141 1.79 15.55 -23.54
N SER A 142 2.10 15.47 -22.25
CA SER A 142 2.39 14.19 -21.60
C SER A 142 1.10 13.43 -21.27
N PHE A 143 1.15 12.10 -21.22
CA PHE A 143 0.01 11.28 -20.79
C PHE A 143 -0.50 11.70 -19.41
N ALA A 144 0.39 11.89 -18.43
CA ALA A 144 0.01 12.33 -17.08
C ALA A 144 -0.80 13.64 -17.10
N LYS A 145 -0.42 14.62 -17.93
CA LYS A 145 -1.16 15.88 -18.05
C LYS A 145 -2.52 15.71 -18.74
N ALA A 146 -2.59 14.88 -19.77
CA ALA A 146 -3.85 14.57 -20.45
C ALA A 146 -4.81 13.82 -19.52
N TYR A 147 -4.31 12.84 -18.78
CA TYR A 147 -5.04 12.06 -17.78
C TYR A 147 -5.58 12.98 -16.68
N ALA A 148 -4.74 13.78 -16.03
CA ALA A 148 -5.14 14.73 -14.99
C ALA A 148 -6.22 15.72 -15.46
N ALA A 149 -6.13 16.22 -16.70
CA ALA A 149 -7.11 17.13 -17.27
C ALA A 149 -8.49 16.46 -17.45
N VAL A 150 -8.51 15.21 -17.93
CA VAL A 150 -9.74 14.43 -18.07
C VAL A 150 -10.34 14.13 -16.69
N GLU A 151 -9.56 13.61 -15.75
CA GLU A 151 -9.99 13.31 -14.38
C GLU A 151 -10.57 14.55 -13.67
N SER A 152 -9.91 15.70 -13.83
CA SER A 152 -10.41 16.97 -13.29
C SER A 152 -11.73 17.38 -13.91
N ALA A 153 -11.90 17.20 -15.22
CA ALA A 153 -13.15 17.48 -15.92
C ALA A 153 -14.28 16.52 -15.52
N LEU A 154 -13.95 15.31 -15.06
CA LEU A 154 -14.90 14.35 -14.50
C LEU A 154 -15.24 14.61 -13.03
N GLY A 155 -14.66 15.65 -12.40
CA GLY A 155 -14.91 16.01 -11.00
C GLY A 155 -14.05 15.24 -9.99
N CYS A 156 -13.19 14.33 -10.45
CA CYS A 156 -12.42 13.44 -9.59
C CYS A 156 -11.39 14.18 -8.73
N ALA A 157 -10.94 15.36 -9.17
CA ALA A 157 -10.05 16.23 -8.40
C ALA A 157 -10.70 16.84 -7.14
N THR A 158 -12.04 16.80 -7.03
CA THR A 158 -12.79 17.39 -5.90
C THR A 158 -12.91 16.42 -4.74
N SER A 159 -13.49 15.25 -5.00
CA SER A 159 -13.71 14.18 -4.03
C SER A 159 -14.09 12.89 -4.74
N TYR A 160 -14.06 11.78 -4.00
CA TYR A 160 -14.50 10.47 -4.46
C TYR A 160 -15.95 10.51 -4.99
N ASN A 161 -16.87 11.12 -4.24
CA ASN A 161 -18.28 11.23 -4.63
C ASN A 161 -18.52 12.18 -5.81
N ALA A 162 -17.64 13.15 -6.05
CA ALA A 162 -17.76 14.06 -7.19
C ALA A 162 -17.26 13.42 -8.49
N CYS A 163 -16.41 12.40 -8.41
CA CYS A 163 -15.84 11.71 -9.56
C CYS A 163 -16.94 10.99 -10.37
N GLY A 164 -17.17 11.43 -11.60
CA GLY A 164 -18.20 10.87 -12.47
C GLY A 164 -19.64 11.21 -12.08
N ALA A 165 -19.88 12.04 -11.06
CA ALA A 165 -21.24 12.38 -10.61
C ALA A 165 -22.11 13.05 -11.70
N ALA A 166 -21.47 13.72 -12.65
CA ALA A 166 -22.13 14.34 -13.80
C ALA A 166 -22.32 13.38 -14.99
N MET A 167 -21.75 12.17 -14.96
CA MET A 167 -21.90 11.19 -16.04
C MET A 167 -23.33 10.65 -16.09
N PRO A 168 -24.04 10.76 -17.23
CA PRO A 168 -25.38 10.23 -17.37
C PRO A 168 -25.41 8.70 -17.41
N GLY A 169 -26.49 8.09 -16.91
CA GLY A 169 -26.62 6.61 -16.86
C GLY A 169 -27.02 5.91 -18.17
N THR A 170 -27.25 6.63 -19.28
CA THR A 170 -27.59 6.03 -20.57
C THR A 170 -26.48 6.22 -21.60
N VAL A 171 -26.28 5.22 -22.46
CA VAL A 171 -25.22 5.23 -23.50
C VAL A 171 -25.27 6.50 -24.37
N ALA A 172 -26.45 6.90 -24.83
CA ALA A 172 -26.60 8.07 -25.70
C ALA A 172 -26.22 9.38 -24.98
N ALA A 173 -26.69 9.55 -23.73
CA ALA A 173 -26.37 10.74 -22.94
C ALA A 173 -24.91 10.75 -22.48
N ALA A 174 -24.33 9.60 -22.15
CA ALA A 174 -22.91 9.46 -21.82
C ALA A 174 -22.00 9.77 -23.03
N THR A 175 -22.41 9.38 -24.25
CA THR A 175 -21.70 9.77 -25.48
C THR A 175 -21.74 11.28 -25.69
N ALA A 176 -22.91 11.92 -25.50
CA ALA A 176 -23.05 13.36 -25.59
C ALA A 176 -22.20 14.09 -24.54
N TYR A 177 -22.21 13.61 -23.29
CA TYR A 177 -21.38 14.13 -22.20
C TYR A 177 -19.88 13.97 -22.48
N ALA A 178 -19.44 12.82 -22.98
CA ALA A 178 -18.03 12.60 -23.31
C ALA A 178 -17.54 13.60 -24.38
N ASN A 179 -18.40 13.98 -25.33
CA ASN A 179 -18.08 14.99 -26.34
C ASN A 179 -18.00 16.42 -25.77
N THR A 180 -18.47 16.69 -24.54
CA THR A 180 -18.27 18.00 -23.90
C THR A 180 -16.88 18.16 -23.29
N ILE A 181 -16.15 17.06 -23.10
CA ILE A 181 -14.80 17.08 -22.52
C ILE A 181 -13.80 17.62 -23.55
N ALA A 182 -13.01 18.60 -23.13
CA ALA A 182 -12.03 19.26 -24.00
C ALA A 182 -11.01 18.24 -24.56
N PRO A 183 -10.78 18.22 -25.88
CA PRO A 183 -9.79 17.34 -26.50
C PRO A 183 -8.39 17.54 -25.91
N GLN A 184 -7.72 16.43 -25.57
CA GLN A 184 -6.36 16.40 -25.07
C GLN A 184 -5.41 15.99 -26.20
N ALA A 185 -4.41 16.81 -26.48
CA ALA A 185 -3.46 16.60 -27.57
C ALA A 185 -2.75 15.23 -27.51
N PHE A 186 -2.51 14.68 -26.31
CA PHE A 186 -1.95 13.33 -26.19
C PHE A 186 -2.89 12.29 -26.83
N PHE A 187 -4.15 12.21 -26.40
CA PHE A 187 -5.10 11.21 -26.92
C PHE A 187 -5.42 11.43 -28.40
N GLU A 188 -5.56 12.68 -28.83
CA GLU A 188 -5.81 13.00 -30.23
C GLU A 188 -4.69 12.51 -31.14
N ASN A 189 -3.43 12.60 -30.71
CA ASN A 189 -2.30 12.17 -31.53
C ASN A 189 -1.94 10.70 -31.32
N ALA A 190 -2.11 10.16 -30.12
CA ALA A 190 -1.78 8.78 -29.77
C ALA A 190 -2.74 7.75 -30.38
N LEU A 191 -4.02 8.10 -30.52
CA LEU A 191 -5.08 7.20 -30.97
C LEU A 191 -5.56 7.51 -32.39
N ASN A 192 -5.00 8.55 -33.02
CA ASN A 192 -5.39 8.93 -34.38
C ASN A 192 -5.17 7.76 -35.35
N LYS A 193 -6.13 7.54 -36.25
CA LYS A 193 -6.08 6.55 -37.33
C LYS A 193 -6.01 5.08 -36.87
N THR A 194 -6.19 4.79 -35.58
CA THR A 194 -6.30 3.39 -35.08
C THR A 194 -7.73 2.85 -35.14
N GLY A 195 -8.71 3.71 -35.43
CA GLY A 195 -10.13 3.39 -35.39
C GLY A 195 -10.74 3.44 -33.98
N TYR A 196 -9.93 3.61 -32.93
CA TYR A 196 -10.41 3.73 -31.55
C TYR A 196 -11.40 4.89 -31.37
N CYS A 197 -11.17 6.01 -32.06
CA CYS A 197 -11.95 7.24 -31.93
C CYS A 197 -13.25 7.24 -32.76
N ASN A 198 -13.53 6.18 -33.52
CA ASN A 198 -14.71 6.11 -34.38
C ASN A 198 -16.01 6.20 -33.57
N GLY A 199 -16.94 7.05 -34.02
CA GLY A 199 -18.22 7.28 -33.37
C GLY A 199 -18.22 8.41 -32.31
N PHE A 200 -17.08 9.08 -32.10
CA PHE A 200 -16.93 10.18 -31.16
C PHE A 200 -16.39 11.44 -31.85
N ALA A 201 -16.63 12.61 -31.23
CA ALA A 201 -16.17 13.89 -31.79
C ALA A 201 -14.64 14.09 -31.66
N SER A 202 -14.00 13.36 -30.75
CA SER A 202 -12.55 13.39 -30.51
C SER A 202 -12.09 12.04 -29.93
N CYS A 203 -10.79 11.77 -30.01
CA CYS A 203 -10.21 10.59 -29.36
C CYS A 203 -10.34 10.67 -27.84
N THR A 204 -10.24 11.87 -27.27
CA THR A 204 -10.48 12.11 -25.84
C THR A 204 -11.90 11.73 -25.43
N ALA A 205 -12.91 12.12 -26.21
CA ALA A 205 -14.29 11.73 -25.95
C ALA A 205 -14.48 10.21 -26.02
N ALA A 206 -13.80 9.53 -26.95
CA ALA A 206 -13.80 8.07 -27.01
C ALA A 206 -13.19 7.45 -25.74
N VAL A 207 -12.07 7.99 -25.23
CA VAL A 207 -11.45 7.53 -23.96
C VAL A 207 -12.41 7.76 -22.78
N VAL A 208 -13.01 8.94 -22.66
CA VAL A 208 -13.97 9.26 -21.59
C VAL A 208 -15.14 8.28 -21.59
N PHE A 209 -15.69 7.97 -22.76
CA PHE A 209 -16.82 7.05 -22.86
C PHE A 209 -16.42 5.58 -22.65
N LYS A 210 -15.35 5.12 -23.30
CA LYS A 210 -14.97 3.70 -23.28
C LYS A 210 -14.26 3.32 -21.97
N GLU A 211 -13.43 4.21 -21.44
CA GLU A 211 -12.64 3.94 -20.22
C GLU A 211 -13.30 4.53 -18.98
N GLY A 212 -14.03 5.64 -19.09
CA GLY A 212 -14.77 6.21 -17.96
C GLY A 212 -16.16 5.57 -17.78
N PHE A 213 -17.04 5.72 -18.76
CA PHE A 213 -18.42 5.23 -18.64
C PHE A 213 -18.56 3.71 -18.77
N SER A 214 -17.92 3.10 -19.77
CA SER A 214 -18.11 1.66 -20.04
C SER A 214 -17.31 0.73 -19.12
N LYS A 215 -16.22 1.22 -18.53
CA LYS A 215 -15.25 0.39 -17.76
C LYS A 215 -14.87 0.96 -16.40
N SER A 216 -15.28 2.18 -16.08
CA SER A 216 -14.95 2.87 -14.82
C SER A 216 -13.45 3.09 -14.54
N ASN A 217 -12.54 2.77 -15.46
CA ASN A 217 -11.10 2.93 -15.28
C ASN A 217 -10.70 4.37 -14.91
N LEU A 218 -11.36 5.38 -15.50
CA LEU A 218 -11.15 6.78 -15.08
C LEU A 218 -11.76 7.05 -13.69
N LEU A 219 -12.95 6.51 -13.40
CA LEU A 219 -13.65 6.78 -12.15
C LEU A 219 -12.98 6.15 -10.92
N THR A 220 -12.25 5.05 -11.11
CA THR A 220 -11.51 4.33 -10.07
C THR A 220 -10.01 4.64 -10.07
N GLN A 221 -9.55 5.53 -10.95
CA GLN A 221 -8.13 5.83 -11.16
C GLN A 221 -7.29 4.59 -11.50
N SER A 222 -7.86 3.67 -12.28
CA SER A 222 -7.21 2.45 -12.75
C SER A 222 -6.29 2.71 -13.95
N VAL A 223 -5.18 3.41 -13.71
CA VAL A 223 -4.25 3.89 -14.74
C VAL A 223 -3.63 2.74 -15.55
N TRP A 224 -3.24 1.65 -14.90
CA TRP A 224 -2.65 0.50 -15.58
C TRP A 224 -3.65 -0.16 -16.54
N ASN A 225 -4.87 -0.37 -16.08
CA ASN A 225 -5.93 -0.98 -16.89
C ASN A 225 -6.30 -0.08 -18.08
N LEU A 226 -6.47 1.22 -17.85
CA LEU A 226 -6.72 2.19 -18.92
C LEU A 226 -5.62 2.14 -19.97
N TRP A 227 -4.35 2.23 -19.56
CA TRP A 227 -3.25 2.19 -20.50
C TRP A 227 -3.17 0.86 -21.26
N SER A 228 -3.35 -0.26 -20.56
CA SER A 228 -3.36 -1.60 -21.16
C SER A 228 -4.49 -1.77 -22.19
N ASP A 229 -5.65 -1.18 -21.93
CA ASP A 229 -6.79 -1.19 -22.84
C ASP A 229 -6.55 -0.36 -24.10
N LEU A 230 -5.88 0.79 -23.94
CA LEU A 230 -5.43 1.61 -25.06
C LEU A 230 -4.27 0.94 -25.84
N ASP A 231 -3.37 0.23 -25.17
CA ASP A 231 -2.23 -0.44 -25.80
C ASP A 231 -2.65 -1.65 -26.64
N ARG A 232 -3.46 -2.54 -26.05
CA ARG A 232 -3.89 -3.78 -26.71
C ARG A 232 -4.79 -3.56 -27.92
N GLY A 233 -5.34 -2.35 -28.05
CA GLY A 233 -6.30 -2.06 -29.10
C GLY A 233 -7.59 -2.81 -28.89
N GLY A 234 -8.44 -2.28 -28.02
CA GLY A 234 -9.83 -2.70 -27.90
C GLY A 234 -10.00 -4.14 -27.41
N VAL A 235 -9.95 -4.32 -26.09
CA VAL A 235 -10.78 -5.36 -25.49
C VAL A 235 -12.24 -4.98 -25.75
N GLY A 236 -12.81 -5.51 -26.84
CA GLY A 236 -14.22 -5.35 -27.24
C GLY A 236 -14.58 -4.25 -28.25
N GLY A 237 -13.69 -3.83 -29.18
CA GLY A 237 -13.98 -2.64 -30.02
C GLY A 237 -13.54 -2.58 -31.48
N GLY A 238 -12.88 -3.60 -32.03
CA GLY A 238 -12.81 -3.77 -33.49
C GLY A 238 -13.96 -4.68 -33.94
N PRO A 239 -14.53 -4.53 -35.15
CA PRO A 239 -15.58 -5.44 -35.62
C PRO A 239 -15.08 -6.88 -35.52
N VAL A 240 -15.68 -7.66 -34.63
CA VAL A 240 -15.48 -9.11 -34.59
C VAL A 240 -16.12 -9.65 -35.85
N CYS A 241 -15.29 -10.09 -36.78
CA CYS A 241 -15.78 -10.82 -37.93
C CYS A 241 -16.23 -12.22 -37.49
N THR A 242 -17.53 -12.38 -37.30
CA THR A 242 -18.14 -13.66 -36.91
C THR A 242 -18.34 -14.62 -38.10
N THR A 243 -18.06 -14.19 -39.34
CA THR A 243 -18.12 -15.03 -40.55
C THR A 243 -17.03 -14.65 -41.56
N PRO A 244 -16.35 -15.62 -42.23
CA PRO A 244 -15.25 -15.38 -43.16
C PRO A 244 -15.60 -14.55 -44.42
N ALA A 245 -16.88 -14.51 -44.81
CA ALA A 245 -17.33 -13.85 -46.03
C ALA A 245 -17.65 -12.36 -45.77
N GLY A 246 -16.63 -11.51 -45.69
CA GLY A 246 -16.85 -10.04 -45.66
C GLY A 246 -15.78 -9.17 -45.01
N CYS A 247 -14.64 -9.73 -44.60
CA CYS A 247 -13.69 -9.03 -43.74
C CYS A 247 -12.50 -8.49 -44.52
N THR A 248 -12.41 -7.17 -44.67
CA THR A 248 -11.23 -6.48 -45.23
C THR A 248 -10.33 -5.95 -44.11
N ASN A 249 -9.02 -6.20 -44.19
CA ASN A 249 -8.05 -5.56 -43.30
C ASN A 249 -7.96 -4.04 -43.56
N ALA A 250 -7.15 -3.31 -42.77
CA ALA A 250 -6.92 -1.86 -42.93
C ALA A 250 -6.40 -1.44 -44.33
N ASN A 251 -5.99 -2.40 -45.16
CA ASN A 251 -5.51 -2.23 -46.53
C ASN A 251 -6.53 -2.70 -47.59
N GLY A 252 -7.78 -3.01 -47.22
CA GLY A 252 -8.84 -3.42 -48.15
C GLY A 252 -8.75 -4.87 -48.65
N THR A 253 -7.91 -5.72 -48.06
CA THR A 253 -7.72 -7.11 -48.50
C THR A 253 -8.59 -8.08 -47.71
N THR A 254 -9.30 -8.98 -48.39
CA THR A 254 -10.12 -10.03 -47.75
C THR A 254 -9.25 -11.11 -47.09
N VAL A 255 -9.48 -11.40 -45.81
CA VAL A 255 -8.75 -12.44 -45.05
C VAL A 255 -9.55 -13.73 -44.92
N ALA A 256 -8.89 -14.88 -45.11
CA ALA A 256 -9.53 -16.20 -45.26
C ALA A 256 -9.66 -17.02 -43.95
N GLU A 257 -9.04 -16.59 -42.85
CA GLU A 257 -9.04 -17.31 -41.57
C GLU A 257 -8.98 -16.33 -40.38
N PHE A 258 -9.33 -16.82 -39.18
CA PHE A 258 -9.45 -16.05 -37.93
C PHE A 258 -8.10 -15.48 -37.48
N GLN A 259 -7.63 -14.40 -38.12
CA GLN A 259 -6.63 -13.53 -37.54
C GLN A 259 -7.36 -12.46 -36.73
N GLN A 260 -7.31 -12.59 -35.41
CA GLN A 260 -7.55 -11.49 -34.49
C GLN A 260 -6.52 -10.39 -34.81
N THR A 261 -6.83 -9.56 -35.79
CA THR A 261 -6.08 -8.35 -36.12
C THR A 261 -6.50 -7.32 -35.09
N THR A 262 -5.98 -7.45 -33.87
CA THR A 262 -5.98 -6.35 -32.91
C THR A 262 -5.19 -5.22 -33.56
N VAL A 263 -5.91 -4.24 -34.11
CA VAL A 263 -5.30 -2.97 -34.51
C VAL A 263 -4.82 -2.34 -33.20
N PRO A 264 -3.52 -2.09 -33.02
CA PRO A 264 -3.00 -1.46 -31.80
C PRO A 264 -3.77 -0.17 -31.52
N GLY A 265 -4.22 0.02 -30.28
CA GLY A 265 -5.04 1.19 -29.97
C GLY A 265 -4.22 2.47 -30.01
N PHE A 266 -2.93 2.37 -29.70
CA PHE A 266 -1.92 3.39 -29.96
C PHE A 266 -1.32 3.28 -31.37
N ASN A 267 -1.06 4.42 -32.00
CA ASN A 267 -0.44 4.51 -33.32
C ASN A 267 1.10 4.62 -33.29
N PHE A 268 1.72 4.43 -32.13
CA PHE A 268 3.17 4.41 -31.94
C PHE A 268 3.65 3.03 -31.48
N VAL A 269 4.91 2.74 -31.77
CA VAL A 269 5.54 1.46 -31.42
C VAL A 269 5.94 1.42 -29.94
N ARG A 270 5.78 0.26 -29.29
CA ARG A 270 6.20 -0.05 -27.90
C ARG A 270 5.73 0.96 -26.84
N SER A 271 4.52 0.76 -26.32
CA SER A 271 4.01 1.57 -25.21
C SER A 271 4.41 1.03 -23.83
N MET A 272 4.76 -0.27 -23.73
CA MET A 272 5.24 -0.98 -22.54
C MET A 272 6.23 -2.10 -22.94
N LEU A 273 6.93 -2.72 -21.98
CA LEU A 273 7.88 -3.82 -22.25
C LEU A 273 7.20 -5.05 -22.89
N ASN A 274 5.88 -5.19 -22.71
CA ASN A 274 5.06 -6.27 -23.25
C ASN A 274 4.24 -5.89 -24.50
N THR A 275 4.43 -4.69 -25.06
CA THR A 275 3.73 -4.27 -26.29
C THR A 275 4.41 -4.87 -27.54
N PRO A 276 3.64 -5.44 -28.49
CA PRO A 276 4.19 -5.97 -29.75
C PRO A 276 4.95 -4.93 -30.59
N ILE A 277 5.95 -5.39 -31.35
CA ILE A 277 6.69 -4.56 -32.31
C ILE A 277 5.91 -4.54 -33.64
N ILE A 278 5.29 -3.40 -33.95
CA ILE A 278 4.65 -3.19 -35.25
C ILE A 278 5.75 -3.02 -36.32
N GLY A 279 5.73 -3.84 -37.37
CA GLY A 279 6.58 -3.69 -38.55
C GLY A 279 7.99 -4.32 -38.49
N GLY A 280 8.31 -5.09 -37.45
CA GLY A 280 9.45 -6.01 -37.51
C GLY A 280 9.17 -7.14 -38.52
N PRO A 281 10.20 -7.81 -39.09
CA PRO A 281 9.96 -9.01 -39.89
C PRO A 281 9.06 -9.93 -39.07
N LEU A 282 7.90 -10.33 -39.62
CA LEU A 282 6.87 -11.17 -38.98
C LEU A 282 7.37 -12.50 -38.41
N ASP A 283 8.66 -12.77 -38.52
CA ASP A 283 9.25 -14.06 -38.29
C ASP A 283 10.25 -14.07 -37.16
N CYS A 284 10.91 -12.96 -36.78
CA CYS A 284 11.97 -12.99 -35.75
C CYS A 284 13.02 -14.15 -35.91
N GLY A 285 13.13 -14.77 -37.10
CA GLY A 285 13.92 -15.98 -37.35
C GLY A 285 13.24 -17.34 -37.05
N ASN A 286 11.93 -17.41 -36.83
CA ASN A 286 11.17 -18.64 -36.56
C ASN A 286 10.51 -19.18 -37.84
N PRO A 287 11.01 -20.27 -38.47
CA PRO A 287 10.48 -20.79 -39.73
C PRO A 287 9.06 -21.40 -39.65
N VAL A 288 8.37 -21.27 -38.51
CA VAL A 288 7.04 -21.86 -38.25
C VAL A 288 6.11 -20.85 -37.58
N GLY A 289 5.64 -19.83 -38.32
CA GLY A 289 4.35 -19.19 -38.03
C GLY A 289 4.29 -17.66 -38.00
N THR A 290 3.16 -17.14 -38.49
CA THR A 290 2.77 -15.74 -38.78
C THR A 290 2.59 -14.80 -37.57
N ALA A 291 3.29 -14.99 -36.46
CA ALA A 291 3.12 -14.17 -35.26
C ALA A 291 4.06 -12.96 -35.29
N ALA A 292 3.50 -11.74 -35.33
CA ALA A 292 4.28 -10.50 -35.21
C ALA A 292 5.23 -10.56 -34.01
N CYS A 293 6.49 -10.12 -34.19
CA CYS A 293 7.46 -10.03 -33.11
C CYS A 293 6.82 -9.33 -31.89
N GLY A 294 6.62 -10.11 -30.81
CA GLY A 294 5.90 -9.68 -29.61
C GLY A 294 4.53 -10.27 -29.35
N GLY A 295 4.05 -11.17 -30.21
CA GLY A 295 2.83 -11.96 -29.97
C GLY A 295 3.05 -13.23 -29.11
N SER A 296 4.26 -13.78 -29.07
CA SER A 296 4.49 -15.13 -28.49
C SER A 296 5.12 -15.15 -27.09
N GLY A 297 5.24 -14.00 -26.45
CA GLY A 297 5.85 -13.88 -25.13
C GLY A 297 5.50 -12.57 -24.44
N GLN A 298 4.21 -12.34 -24.20
CA GLN A 298 3.81 -11.31 -23.24
C GLN A 298 4.28 -11.77 -21.86
N MET A 299 5.04 -10.92 -21.14
CA MET A 299 5.05 -11.05 -19.69
C MET A 299 3.62 -10.75 -19.25
N THR A 300 2.98 -11.78 -18.70
CA THR A 300 1.54 -11.77 -18.41
C THR A 300 1.20 -10.78 -17.31
N SER A 301 2.20 -10.39 -16.51
CA SER A 301 2.08 -9.45 -15.40
C SER A 301 3.43 -8.94 -14.90
N GLY A 302 3.79 -7.70 -15.27
CA GLY A 302 4.95 -6.95 -14.77
C GLY A 302 6.36 -7.56 -14.93
N VAL A 303 7.39 -6.74 -14.69
CA VAL A 303 8.79 -7.17 -14.55
C VAL A 303 9.40 -6.45 -13.37
N GLY A 304 9.91 -7.20 -12.39
CA GLY A 304 10.48 -6.65 -11.18
C GLY A 304 11.99 -6.45 -11.28
N VAL A 305 12.46 -5.33 -10.74
CA VAL A 305 13.87 -5.16 -10.37
C VAL A 305 13.93 -4.88 -8.88
N ASN A 306 14.65 -5.74 -8.15
CA ASN A 306 14.95 -5.55 -6.74
C ASN A 306 16.15 -4.62 -6.65
N ALA A 307 15.88 -3.37 -6.29
CA ALA A 307 16.84 -2.28 -6.31
C ALA A 307 17.13 -1.78 -4.89
N SER A 308 18.25 -1.08 -4.74
CA SER A 308 18.64 -0.43 -3.49
C SER A 308 18.48 1.09 -3.63
N VAL A 309 17.25 1.56 -3.87
CA VAL A 309 16.93 2.97 -4.16
C VAL A 309 16.01 3.62 -3.12
N GLY A 310 15.46 2.83 -2.20
CA GLY A 310 14.68 3.35 -1.09
C GLY A 310 15.53 4.20 -0.15
N HIS A 311 14.87 5.09 0.58
CA HIS A 311 15.54 5.95 1.54
C HIS A 311 14.59 6.45 2.63
N GLY A 312 15.17 6.78 3.78
CA GLY A 312 14.43 7.19 4.95
C GLY A 312 15.27 8.01 5.92
N ASN A 313 14.59 8.61 6.90
CA ASN A 313 15.22 9.24 8.03
C ASN A 313 14.40 9.03 9.31
N TYR A 314 15.12 9.02 10.43
CA TYR A 314 14.54 8.96 11.75
C TYR A 314 15.18 10.04 12.60
N ASN A 315 14.36 10.84 13.28
CA ASN A 315 14.84 11.82 14.24
C ASN A 315 14.11 11.57 15.54
N GLY A 316 14.84 11.34 16.62
CA GLY A 316 14.30 11.11 17.95
C GLY A 316 15.03 11.94 18.99
N ALA A 317 14.29 12.46 19.96
CA ALA A 317 14.85 13.09 21.14
C ALA A 317 14.25 12.43 22.37
N PHE A 318 15.07 12.18 23.38
CA PHE A 318 14.60 11.56 24.61
C PHE A 318 15.09 12.31 25.84
N VAL A 319 14.28 12.22 26.90
CA VAL A 319 14.61 12.69 28.24
C VAL A 319 14.35 11.55 29.19
N SER A 320 15.36 11.16 29.95
CA SER A 320 15.26 10.14 31.00
C SER A 320 15.63 10.73 32.34
N LEU A 321 14.79 10.49 33.35
CA LEU A 321 15.04 10.86 34.73
C LEU A 321 15.06 9.60 35.57
N LYS A 322 16.17 9.35 36.26
CA LYS A 322 16.32 8.25 37.20
C LYS A 322 16.55 8.77 38.61
N ILE A 323 15.71 8.36 39.54
CA ILE A 323 15.81 8.64 40.97
C ILE A 323 15.98 7.31 41.70
N THR A 324 16.98 7.20 42.56
CA THR A 324 17.27 5.98 43.32
C THR A 324 17.13 6.23 44.82
N ASN A 325 16.03 5.75 45.42
CA ASN A 325 15.75 5.88 46.86
C ASN A 325 16.03 7.29 47.43
N TRP A 326 15.57 8.32 46.73
CA TRP A 326 15.62 9.70 47.22
C TRP A 326 14.32 9.98 47.96
N HIS A 327 14.41 10.28 49.26
CA HIS A 327 13.24 10.43 50.14
C HIS A 327 12.22 9.27 50.02
N ASN A 328 12.73 8.02 49.94
CA ASN A 328 11.92 6.79 49.82
C ASN A 328 11.20 6.63 48.46
N VAL A 329 11.63 7.38 47.45
CA VAL A 329 11.15 7.26 46.08
C VAL A 329 12.26 6.69 45.20
N THR A 330 11.94 5.61 44.50
CA THR A 330 12.69 5.13 43.33
C THR A 330 11.82 5.34 42.10
N LEU A 331 12.35 5.99 41.08
CA LEU A 331 11.59 6.45 39.92
C LEU A 331 12.43 6.30 38.66
N GLN A 332 11.80 5.88 37.57
CA GLN A 332 12.35 6.06 36.24
C GLN A 332 11.28 6.62 35.32
N GLN A 333 11.58 7.74 34.68
CA GLN A 333 10.75 8.35 33.64
C GLN A 333 11.52 8.34 32.33
N ASN A 334 10.84 8.04 31.23
CA ASN A 334 11.39 8.10 29.89
C ASN A 334 10.35 8.79 28.98
N PHE A 335 10.73 9.92 28.41
CA PHE A 335 9.97 10.61 27.37
C PHE A 335 10.76 10.52 26.07
N THR A 336 10.08 10.17 24.97
CA THR A 336 10.65 10.15 23.63
C THR A 336 9.74 10.92 22.68
N TRP A 337 10.30 11.90 21.99
CA TRP A 337 9.76 12.42 20.74
C TRP A 337 10.41 11.68 19.57
N SER A 338 9.64 11.34 18.53
CA SER A 338 10.23 10.81 17.31
C SER A 338 9.48 11.21 16.03
N LYS A 339 10.21 11.18 14.92
CA LYS A 339 9.68 11.32 13.56
C LYS A 339 10.45 10.40 12.62
N ALA A 340 9.77 9.42 12.03
CA ALA A 340 10.26 8.48 11.04
C ALA A 340 9.57 8.75 9.69
N LEU A 341 10.36 9.06 8.66
CA LEU A 341 9.89 9.20 7.29
C LEU A 341 10.70 8.29 6.37
N GLY A 342 10.12 7.86 5.26
CA GLY A 342 10.80 7.03 4.28
C GLY A 342 9.92 6.66 3.10
N THR A 343 10.51 6.00 2.11
CA THR A 343 9.80 5.42 0.95
C THR A 343 9.09 4.10 1.28
N GLY A 344 9.29 3.57 2.49
CA GLY A 344 8.65 2.33 2.98
C GLY A 344 9.66 1.35 3.55
N ALA A 345 9.28 0.66 4.63
CA ALA A 345 10.12 -0.34 5.28
C ALA A 345 9.86 -1.74 4.71
N PHE A 346 10.48 -2.05 3.58
CA PHE A 346 10.39 -3.37 2.95
C PHE A 346 11.50 -4.29 3.44
N VAL A 347 11.15 -5.55 3.65
CA VAL A 347 12.14 -6.60 3.94
C VAL A 347 12.63 -7.17 2.62
N GLN A 348 13.87 -7.64 2.56
CA GLN A 348 14.46 -8.27 1.36
C GLN A 348 13.70 -9.53 0.87
N ALA A 349 12.77 -10.07 1.67
CA ALA A 349 11.89 -11.17 1.27
C ALA A 349 10.60 -10.69 0.57
N THR A 350 10.40 -9.37 0.45
CA THR A 350 9.26 -8.80 -0.25
C THR A 350 9.53 -8.84 -1.75
N SER A 351 8.84 -9.72 -2.46
CA SER A 351 8.72 -9.75 -3.92
C SER A 351 7.41 -9.11 -4.34
N GLU A 352 7.27 -8.80 -5.64
CA GLU A 352 5.99 -8.46 -6.27
C GLU A 352 5.32 -7.18 -5.73
N TYR A 353 5.98 -6.43 -4.84
CA TYR A 353 5.51 -5.17 -4.29
C TYR A 353 6.26 -4.00 -4.92
N THR A 354 5.57 -3.13 -5.64
CA THR A 354 6.17 -1.98 -6.32
C THR A 354 5.83 -0.67 -5.59
N PRO A 355 6.71 0.34 -5.63
CA PRO A 355 6.35 1.72 -5.30
C PRO A 355 5.11 2.18 -6.07
N ASN A 356 4.26 3.00 -5.44
CA ASN A 356 3.13 3.65 -6.09
C ASN A 356 3.54 4.47 -7.33
N ASP A 357 4.76 5.03 -7.34
CA ASP A 357 5.33 5.67 -8.53
C ASP A 357 6.77 5.17 -8.73
N PRO A 358 6.96 4.18 -9.62
CA PRO A 358 8.27 3.62 -9.97
C PRO A 358 9.24 4.64 -10.58
N PHE A 359 8.73 5.74 -11.13
CA PHE A 359 9.54 6.77 -11.78
C PHE A 359 9.90 7.91 -10.82
N ASN A 360 9.15 8.08 -9.73
CA ASN A 360 9.43 9.07 -8.69
C ASN A 360 9.06 8.57 -7.29
N LEU A 361 10.01 7.93 -6.61
CA LEU A 361 9.84 7.42 -5.25
C LEU A 361 9.46 8.47 -4.20
N ASN A 362 9.70 9.76 -4.47
CA ASN A 362 9.28 10.82 -3.54
C ASN A 362 7.75 10.89 -3.41
N ASN A 363 7.00 10.37 -4.39
CA ASN A 363 5.54 10.34 -4.35
C ASN A 363 4.97 9.39 -3.29
N MET A 364 5.76 8.49 -2.71
CA MET A 364 5.37 7.70 -1.53
C MET A 364 6.19 8.04 -0.28
N TYR A 365 7.11 9.01 -0.36
CA TYR A 365 7.91 9.37 0.80
C TYR A 365 7.03 10.00 1.88
N GLY A 366 7.02 9.41 3.06
CA GLY A 366 6.23 9.93 4.16
C GLY A 366 6.32 9.08 5.42
N TYR A 367 5.32 9.21 6.29
CA TYR A 367 5.36 8.59 7.62
C TYR A 367 5.46 7.07 7.53
N GLN A 368 6.31 6.49 8.38
CA GLN A 368 6.44 5.04 8.51
C GLN A 368 5.41 4.48 9.51
N ASN A 369 4.98 3.23 9.34
CA ASN A 369 3.96 2.61 10.21
C ASN A 369 4.35 2.55 11.70
N PHE A 370 5.65 2.45 12.00
CA PHE A 370 6.19 2.45 13.35
C PHE A 370 6.45 3.85 13.92
N ASP A 371 6.12 4.91 13.18
CA ASP A 371 6.31 6.28 13.63
C ASP A 371 5.39 6.62 14.81
N ARG A 372 5.99 7.06 15.91
CA ARG A 372 5.25 7.49 17.11
C ARG A 372 5.76 8.85 17.56
N LYS A 373 4.93 9.89 17.43
CA LYS A 373 5.31 11.26 17.73
C LYS A 373 5.78 11.45 19.17
N PHE A 374 5.03 10.91 20.14
CA PHE A 374 5.41 10.93 21.55
C PHE A 374 5.16 9.56 22.19
N VAL A 375 6.13 9.12 22.99
CA VAL A 375 6.02 7.95 23.88
C VAL A 375 6.51 8.38 25.25
N TYR A 376 5.74 8.08 26.30
CA TYR A 376 6.08 8.39 27.67
C TYR A 376 5.81 7.20 28.57
N ASN A 377 6.80 6.84 29.38
CA ASN A 377 6.66 5.78 30.37
C ASN A 377 7.23 6.26 31.71
N ILE A 378 6.52 5.94 32.79
CA ILE A 378 6.95 6.18 34.16
C ILE A 378 6.68 4.94 34.99
N TYR A 379 7.68 4.54 35.76
CA TYR A 379 7.53 3.56 36.84
C TYR A 379 8.07 4.19 38.12
N ALA A 380 7.31 4.08 39.19
CA ALA A 380 7.75 4.51 40.52
C ALA A 380 7.60 3.39 41.55
N LEU A 381 8.39 3.49 42.61
CA LEU A 381 8.31 2.71 43.83
C LEU A 381 8.44 3.70 44.99
N ILE A 382 7.38 3.83 45.77
CA ILE A 382 7.27 4.80 46.87
C ILE A 382 7.04 4.01 48.15
N ASP A 383 8.05 3.99 49.02
CA ASP A 383 7.97 3.31 50.32
C ASP A 383 7.53 4.27 51.42
N ASP A 384 6.89 3.74 52.46
CA ASP A 384 6.55 4.49 53.67
C ASP A 384 7.80 5.19 54.27
N PRO A 385 7.76 6.53 54.41
CA PRO A 385 8.88 7.29 54.95
C PRO A 385 8.98 7.30 56.48
N TYR A 386 7.91 7.03 57.23
CA TYR A 386 7.83 7.34 58.66
C TYR A 386 7.75 6.12 59.59
N TYR A 387 7.09 5.03 59.19
CA TYR A 387 6.75 3.91 60.09
C TYR A 387 7.46 2.59 59.73
N LYS A 388 8.66 2.66 59.11
CA LYS A 388 9.44 1.48 58.70
C LYS A 388 9.72 0.45 59.81
N GLY A 389 9.86 0.92 61.05
CA GLY A 389 10.10 0.06 62.22
C GLY A 389 8.85 -0.72 62.68
N GLN A 390 7.65 -0.32 62.25
CA GLN A 390 6.37 -0.92 62.61
C GLN A 390 6.16 -1.14 64.12
N HIS A 391 6.63 -0.21 64.96
CA HIS A 391 6.49 -0.31 66.41
C HIS A 391 5.08 0.05 66.88
N GLY A 392 4.51 -0.76 67.76
CA GLY A 392 3.17 -0.57 68.29
C GLY A 392 2.05 -0.75 67.25
N ALA A 393 0.80 -0.57 67.67
CA ALA A 393 -0.36 -0.74 66.80
C ALA A 393 -0.39 0.27 65.63
N VAL A 394 -0.07 1.54 65.92
CA VAL A 394 -0.04 2.62 64.91
C VAL A 394 1.07 2.37 63.88
N GLY A 395 2.27 1.97 64.31
CA GLY A 395 3.37 1.67 63.40
C GLY A 395 3.09 0.47 62.49
N ARG A 396 2.43 -0.58 63.00
CA ARG A 396 1.99 -1.72 62.17
C ARG A 396 0.91 -1.32 61.16
N LEU A 397 -0.02 -0.45 61.55
CA LEU A 397 -1.09 0.02 60.67
C LEU A 397 -0.56 0.94 59.56
N LEU A 398 0.30 1.89 59.90
CA LEU A 398 0.79 2.92 58.97
C LEU A 398 2.09 2.56 58.27
N GLY A 399 2.84 1.55 58.73
CA GLY A 399 4.18 1.24 58.21
C GLY A 399 4.28 0.05 57.26
N GLY A 400 5.28 0.04 56.37
CA GLY A 400 5.47 -1.05 55.39
C GLY A 400 4.52 -1.03 54.20
N TRP A 401 3.94 0.13 53.90
CA TRP A 401 3.27 0.35 52.62
C TRP A 401 4.30 0.65 51.54
N THR A 402 4.07 0.07 50.36
CA THR A 402 4.81 0.39 49.14
C THR A 402 3.82 0.58 48.01
N PHE A 403 3.95 1.72 47.31
CA PHE A 403 3.10 2.10 46.19
C PHE A 403 3.93 2.06 44.90
N SER A 404 3.46 1.31 43.91
CA SER A 404 4.17 1.07 42.65
C SER A 404 3.28 1.37 41.43
N PRO A 405 3.16 2.63 41.01
CA PRO A 405 2.45 3.00 39.81
C PRO A 405 3.32 2.77 38.56
N ILE A 406 2.66 2.38 37.48
CA ILE A 406 3.23 2.32 36.13
C ILE A 406 2.25 3.01 35.20
N LEU A 407 2.72 3.97 34.41
CA LEU A 407 1.94 4.61 33.36
C LEU A 407 2.66 4.47 32.02
N ALA A 408 1.90 4.05 31.02
CA ALA A 408 2.31 4.02 29.63
C ALA A 408 1.41 4.96 28.82
N PHE A 409 2.03 5.87 28.07
CA PHE A 409 1.39 6.81 27.18
C PHE A 409 2.06 6.77 25.81
N GLY A 410 1.27 6.86 24.75
CA GLY A 410 1.79 7.10 23.42
C GLY A 410 0.77 7.69 22.48
N THR A 411 1.24 8.52 21.55
CA THR A 411 0.43 9.01 20.42
C THR A 411 0.14 7.88 19.44
N GLY A 412 -0.93 8.01 18.65
CA GLY A 412 -1.25 7.07 17.58
C GLY A 412 -0.15 6.95 16.52
N ALA A 413 -0.06 5.76 15.93
CA ALA A 413 0.71 5.54 14.71
C ALA A 413 -0.04 6.19 13.52
N PRO A 414 0.64 6.49 12.41
CA PRO A 414 -0.03 6.79 11.15
C PRO A 414 -1.04 5.69 10.79
N VAL A 415 -2.21 6.07 10.30
CA VAL A 415 -3.29 5.18 9.88
C VAL A 415 -3.35 5.18 8.36
N TYR A 416 -3.42 3.98 7.78
CA TYR A 416 -3.63 3.79 6.35
C TYR A 416 -4.98 4.37 5.92
N CYS A 417 -4.96 5.15 4.85
CA CYS A 417 -6.14 5.59 4.10
C CYS A 417 -6.09 4.98 2.71
N ASN A 418 -6.43 3.70 2.62
CA ASN A 418 -6.25 2.89 1.44
C ASN A 418 -7.21 3.30 0.32
N THR A 419 -6.69 3.52 -0.88
CA THR A 419 -7.53 3.74 -2.07
C THR A 419 -7.36 2.56 -3.01
N ASN A 420 -6.56 2.70 -4.06
CA ASN A 420 -6.15 1.56 -4.86
C ASN A 420 -5.18 0.69 -4.05
N THR A 421 -5.70 -0.39 -3.48
CA THR A 421 -4.90 -1.43 -2.83
C THR A 421 -4.71 -2.58 -3.81
N ASN A 422 -3.49 -3.09 -3.88
CA ASN A 422 -3.08 -4.21 -4.72
C ASN A 422 -2.79 -3.87 -6.18
N ALA A 423 -3.05 -2.68 -6.73
CA ALA A 423 -2.72 -2.36 -8.11
C ALA A 423 -3.01 -0.90 -8.48
N GLN A 424 -2.67 -0.52 -9.71
CA GLN A 424 -3.12 0.68 -10.42
C GLN A 424 -2.52 2.02 -9.97
N SER A 425 -1.94 2.10 -8.77
CA SER A 425 -1.37 3.34 -8.20
C SER A 425 -0.47 4.03 -9.21
N PHE A 426 -0.84 5.22 -9.72
CA PHE A 426 -0.14 5.92 -10.81
C PHE A 426 0.31 5.06 -12.03
N GLY A 427 -0.29 3.88 -12.22
CA GLY A 427 0.08 2.89 -13.23
C GLY A 427 1.28 2.01 -12.87
N ALA A 428 1.55 1.77 -11.58
CA ALA A 428 2.71 1.02 -11.12
C ALA A 428 2.53 -0.50 -11.20
N GLY A 429 1.34 -1.04 -10.93
CA GLY A 429 1.07 -2.48 -10.94
C GLY A 429 -0.27 -2.86 -11.55
N ASP A 430 -0.41 -4.14 -11.89
CA ASP A 430 -1.59 -4.72 -12.52
C ASP A 430 -2.51 -5.48 -11.55
N GLY A 431 -2.03 -5.76 -10.33
CA GLY A 431 -2.76 -6.55 -9.33
C GLY A 431 -2.86 -8.03 -9.62
N ALA A 432 -2.17 -8.50 -10.65
CA ALA A 432 -2.09 -9.89 -10.99
C ALA A 432 -0.84 -10.51 -10.35
N ASN A 433 0.33 -9.91 -10.62
CA ASN A 433 1.58 -10.30 -9.97
C ASN A 433 2.39 -9.10 -9.44
N PHE A 434 2.01 -7.85 -9.73
CA PHE A 434 2.65 -6.70 -9.07
C PHE A 434 1.61 -5.86 -8.36
N PHE A 435 1.90 -5.57 -7.10
CA PHE A 435 1.01 -4.95 -6.14
C PHE A 435 1.62 -3.66 -5.60
N ASP A 436 0.77 -2.68 -5.34
CA ASP A 436 1.11 -1.42 -4.69
C ASP A 436 0.05 -1.08 -3.64
N ASN A 437 0.28 -0.02 -2.85
CA ASN A 437 -0.70 0.44 -1.88
C ASN A 437 -0.79 1.97 -1.85
N GLU A 438 -1.85 2.47 -2.46
CA GLU A 438 -2.12 3.89 -2.58
C GLU A 438 -2.82 4.46 -1.36
N GLN A 439 -2.32 5.60 -0.86
CA GLN A 439 -2.98 6.35 0.20
C GLN A 439 -3.80 7.51 -0.36
N CYS A 440 -4.97 7.74 0.22
CA CYS A 440 -5.92 8.77 -0.18
C CYS A 440 -5.36 10.19 -0.01
N ILE A 441 -5.93 11.13 -0.79
CA ILE A 441 -5.65 12.56 -0.70
C ILE A 441 -6.83 13.27 -0.06
N PHE A 442 -6.51 14.18 0.86
CA PHE A 442 -7.46 15.15 1.42
C PHE A 442 -7.39 16.46 0.63
N THR A 443 -8.49 16.84 -0.01
CA THR A 443 -8.63 18.11 -0.75
C THR A 443 -9.04 19.27 0.15
N GLY A 444 -9.47 18.98 1.38
CA GLY A 444 -9.87 19.93 2.40
C GLY A 444 -9.13 19.76 3.73
N ALA A 445 -9.58 20.49 4.75
CA ALA A 445 -9.02 20.37 6.09
C ALA A 445 -9.31 18.98 6.68
N HIS A 446 -8.28 18.35 7.26
CA HIS A 446 -8.37 17.05 7.89
C HIS A 446 -7.76 17.08 9.31
N PRO A 447 -8.16 16.17 10.21
CA PRO A 447 -7.52 16.05 11.52
C PRO A 447 -6.06 15.59 11.37
N ASN A 448 -5.17 16.13 12.20
CA ASN A 448 -3.77 15.69 12.27
C ASN A 448 -3.57 14.48 13.20
N SER A 449 -4.57 14.17 14.03
CA SER A 449 -4.54 13.09 15.00
C SER A 449 -5.95 12.66 15.34
N GLY A 450 -6.11 11.36 15.55
CA GLY A 450 -7.37 10.74 15.90
C GLY A 450 -7.82 11.13 17.29
N THR A 451 -9.09 11.50 17.40
CA THR A 451 -9.80 11.74 18.66
C THR A 451 -11.19 11.12 18.57
N LEU A 452 -11.75 10.69 19.70
CA LEU A 452 -13.09 10.12 19.69
C LEU A 452 -14.13 11.23 19.56
N HIS A 453 -14.93 11.15 18.50
CA HIS A 453 -16.12 11.96 18.26
C HIS A 453 -17.35 11.07 18.36
N ASN A 454 -18.44 11.60 18.90
CA ASN A 454 -19.75 10.98 18.74
C ASN A 454 -20.27 11.40 17.36
N ASP A 455 -20.57 10.43 16.49
CA ASP A 455 -20.96 10.70 15.11
C ASP A 455 -22.43 11.14 14.95
N GLY A 456 -23.19 11.22 16.05
CA GLY A 456 -24.56 11.75 16.12
C GLY A 456 -25.62 10.94 15.37
N ASN A 457 -25.23 9.98 14.53
CA ASN A 457 -26.09 9.32 13.55
C ASN A 457 -26.16 7.80 13.73
N SER A 458 -25.08 7.14 14.18
CA SER A 458 -25.02 5.67 14.31
C SER A 458 -24.95 5.18 15.76
N GLY A 459 -24.58 6.06 16.70
CA GLY A 459 -24.29 5.69 18.08
C GLY A 459 -22.88 5.11 18.27
N GLU A 460 -22.09 5.04 17.19
CA GLU A 460 -20.68 4.65 17.21
C GLU A 460 -19.76 5.87 17.43
N PHE A 461 -18.52 5.58 17.84
CA PHE A 461 -17.48 6.60 17.90
C PHE A 461 -16.74 6.68 16.56
N ASN A 462 -16.38 7.90 16.15
CA ASN A 462 -15.55 8.15 14.99
C ASN A 462 -14.21 8.76 15.40
N ILE A 463 -13.12 8.34 14.77
CA ILE A 463 -11.76 8.81 15.10
C ILE A 463 -11.40 10.17 14.45
N LEU A 464 -12.11 10.57 13.39
CA LEU A 464 -11.71 11.68 12.52
C LEU A 464 -12.55 12.93 12.70
N ALA A 465 -13.87 12.78 12.78
CA ALA A 465 -14.79 13.91 12.83
C ALA A 465 -16.13 13.52 13.45
N SER A 466 -16.85 14.52 13.98
CA SER A 466 -18.26 14.35 14.36
C SER A 466 -19.20 14.27 13.16
N ASP A 467 -18.78 14.78 11.99
CA ASP A 467 -19.47 14.63 10.71
C ASP A 467 -18.54 13.87 9.73
N PRO A 468 -18.57 12.53 9.74
CA PRO A 468 -17.72 11.73 8.85
C PRO A 468 -18.07 11.89 7.38
N THR A 469 -19.33 12.20 7.05
CA THR A 469 -19.77 12.39 5.66
C THR A 469 -19.19 13.66 5.05
N ALA A 470 -19.16 14.77 5.81
CA ALA A 470 -18.51 15.99 5.35
C ALA A 470 -17.01 15.80 5.12
N LEU A 471 -16.32 15.08 6.01
CA LEU A 471 -14.90 14.76 5.84
C LEU A 471 -14.69 13.85 4.62
N PHE A 472 -15.51 12.81 4.45
CA PHE A 472 -15.45 11.89 3.31
C PHE A 472 -15.57 12.62 1.97
N ASN A 473 -16.42 13.65 1.89
CA ASN A 473 -16.56 14.51 0.71
C ASN A 473 -15.34 15.40 0.43
N THR A 474 -14.27 15.30 1.20
CA THR A 474 -12.96 15.94 0.94
C THR A 474 -11.87 14.92 0.63
N ILE A 475 -12.20 13.65 0.47
CA ILE A 475 -11.25 12.55 0.23
C ILE A 475 -11.39 12.08 -1.21
N ARG A 476 -10.27 11.72 -1.84
CA ARG A 476 -10.24 11.09 -3.15
C ARG A 476 -9.00 10.22 -3.33
N ASN A 477 -9.00 9.43 -4.39
CA ASN A 477 -7.81 8.76 -4.88
C ASN A 477 -6.79 9.81 -5.36
N PRO A 478 -5.48 9.57 -5.21
CA PRO A 478 -4.46 10.32 -5.93
C PRO A 478 -4.69 10.25 -7.45
N ILE A 479 -4.43 11.36 -8.12
CA ILE A 479 -4.60 11.51 -9.56
C ILE A 479 -3.23 11.67 -10.19
N LEU A 480 -2.90 10.77 -11.11
CA LEU A 480 -1.68 10.83 -11.90
C LEU A 480 -1.54 12.18 -12.63
N GLY A 481 -0.43 12.86 -12.41
CA GLY A 481 -0.13 14.15 -13.04
C GLY A 481 -0.74 15.36 -12.32
N LEU A 482 -1.55 15.16 -11.27
CA LEU A 482 -2.06 16.21 -10.41
C LEU A 482 -1.40 16.19 -9.03
N ASP A 483 -1.34 15.01 -8.41
CA ASP A 483 -0.81 14.86 -7.05
C ASP A 483 0.67 14.52 -7.01
N SER A 484 1.31 14.97 -5.93
CA SER A 484 2.66 14.58 -5.55
C SER A 484 2.67 14.28 -4.06
N GLY A 485 3.18 13.12 -3.67
CA GLY A 485 3.29 12.71 -2.26
C GLY A 485 1.98 12.22 -1.62
N THR A 486 1.81 10.89 -1.57
CA THR A 486 0.72 10.18 -0.88
C THR A 486 0.95 10.06 0.65
N GLY A 487 2.08 10.57 1.15
CA GLY A 487 2.31 10.72 2.60
C GLY A 487 2.81 9.46 3.33
N GLY A 488 3.30 8.45 2.60
CA GLY A 488 3.82 7.21 3.17
C GLY A 488 2.70 6.26 3.55
N VAL A 489 2.63 5.85 4.81
CA VAL A 489 1.55 5.00 5.37
C VAL A 489 0.25 5.79 5.60
N GLY A 490 0.28 7.11 5.46
CA GLY A 490 -0.88 7.98 5.66
C GLY A 490 -0.52 9.21 6.50
N ILE A 491 -1.27 10.29 6.29
CA ILE A 491 -1.00 11.59 6.94
C ILE A 491 -1.77 11.79 8.25
N ILE A 492 -2.76 10.94 8.52
CA ILE A 492 -3.56 10.97 9.75
C ILE A 492 -2.94 10.01 10.76
N ARG A 493 -2.85 10.45 12.02
CA ARG A 493 -2.47 9.56 13.13
C ARG A 493 -3.69 8.99 13.82
N GLY A 494 -3.55 7.78 14.31
CA GLY A 494 -4.56 7.08 15.08
C GLY A 494 -4.76 7.61 16.49
N LEU A 495 -5.48 6.85 17.31
CA LEU A 495 -5.79 7.14 18.69
C LEU A 495 -4.53 7.05 19.56
N LYS A 496 -4.46 7.96 20.52
CA LYS A 496 -3.52 7.88 21.64
C LYS A 496 -3.94 6.77 22.59
N TYR A 497 -2.97 6.13 23.23
CA TYR A 497 -3.20 5.20 24.33
C TYR A 497 -2.66 5.78 25.63
N VAL A 498 -3.40 5.55 26.71
CA VAL A 498 -3.00 5.87 28.08
C VAL A 498 -3.46 4.72 28.95
N ASN A 499 -2.51 4.07 29.64
CA ASN A 499 -2.83 3.01 30.59
C ASN A 499 -2.03 3.22 31.88
N MET A 500 -2.72 3.13 33.01
CA MET A 500 -2.10 3.19 34.33
C MET A 500 -2.44 1.93 35.13
N ASP A 501 -1.40 1.26 35.59
CA ASP A 501 -1.47 0.12 36.49
C ASP A 501 -0.86 0.50 37.83
N VAL A 502 -1.38 -0.07 38.90
CA VAL A 502 -0.90 0.21 40.26
C VAL A 502 -0.77 -1.09 41.02
N ARG A 503 0.38 -1.28 41.65
CA ARG A 503 0.56 -2.26 42.71
C ARG A 503 0.71 -1.55 44.05
N VAL A 504 -0.03 -2.02 45.04
CA VAL A 504 0.13 -1.61 46.44
C VAL A 504 0.49 -2.86 47.23
N THR A 505 1.59 -2.80 47.96
CA THR A 505 1.95 -3.85 48.91
C THR A 505 1.95 -3.32 50.32
N LYS A 506 1.62 -4.20 51.25
CA LYS A 506 1.67 -3.96 52.69
C LYS A 506 2.37 -5.12 53.34
N ASP A 507 3.57 -4.86 53.83
CA ASP A 507 4.31 -5.79 54.66
C ASP A 507 3.93 -5.57 56.12
N ILE A 508 3.60 -6.65 56.84
CA ILE A 508 3.29 -6.63 58.27
C ILE A 508 4.22 -7.62 58.97
N LYS A 509 5.05 -7.10 59.88
CA LYS A 509 5.86 -7.93 60.78
C LYS A 509 5.00 -8.39 61.95
N LEU A 510 4.76 -9.71 62.03
CA LEU A 510 4.01 -10.31 63.14
C LEU A 510 4.94 -10.54 64.33
N TYR A 511 6.05 -11.25 64.09
CA TYR A 511 7.14 -11.56 65.03
C TYR A 511 8.47 -11.63 64.27
N GLU A 512 9.59 -11.83 64.98
CA GLU A 512 10.95 -11.75 64.42
C GLU A 512 11.19 -12.60 63.16
N ARG A 513 10.56 -13.78 63.07
CA ARG A 513 10.63 -14.68 61.90
C ARG A 513 9.41 -14.67 60.98
N PHE A 514 8.26 -14.18 61.47
CA PHE A 514 6.98 -14.29 60.76
C PHE A 514 6.56 -12.96 60.13
N SER A 515 6.32 -12.96 58.82
CA SER A 515 5.84 -11.79 58.09
C SER A 515 4.71 -12.13 57.12
N LEU A 516 3.79 -11.19 56.95
CA LEU A 516 2.74 -11.22 55.94
C LEU A 516 2.98 -10.11 54.93
N ASN A 517 2.99 -10.46 53.65
CA ASN A 517 2.97 -9.52 52.54
C ASN A 517 1.60 -9.59 51.88
N PHE A 518 0.84 -8.50 52.00
CA PHE A 518 -0.39 -8.29 51.25
C PHE A 518 -0.04 -7.56 49.96
N GLN A 519 -0.60 -8.04 48.85
CA GLN A 519 -0.44 -7.43 47.54
C GLN A 519 -1.80 -7.17 46.93
N PHE A 520 -1.98 -5.96 46.44
CA PHE A 520 -3.09 -5.54 45.60
C PHE A 520 -2.53 -5.04 44.29
N VAL A 521 -3.03 -5.54 43.16
CA VAL A 521 -2.70 -5.06 41.82
C VAL A 521 -3.99 -4.65 41.13
N ALA A 522 -4.02 -3.43 40.64
CA ALA A 522 -5.07 -2.92 39.78
C ALA A 522 -4.46 -2.65 38.40
N THR A 523 -4.90 -3.38 37.38
CA THR A 523 -4.58 -3.06 35.98
C THR A 523 -5.68 -2.17 35.41
N ASN A 524 -5.30 -1.22 34.55
CA ASN A 524 -6.19 -0.18 34.03
C ASN A 524 -7.00 0.51 35.15
N VAL A 525 -6.30 1.09 36.14
CA VAL A 525 -6.89 1.58 37.40
C VAL A 525 -8.02 2.61 37.19
N PHE A 526 -7.97 3.38 36.11
CA PHE A 526 -8.98 4.37 35.73
C PHE A 526 -10.12 3.81 34.86
N ASN A 527 -10.05 2.54 34.46
CA ASN A 527 -10.96 1.92 33.49
C ASN A 527 -11.08 2.72 32.19
N HIS A 528 -9.96 3.25 31.71
CA HIS A 528 -9.91 4.02 30.48
C HIS A 528 -9.95 3.05 29.29
N PRO A 529 -10.93 3.13 28.38
CA PRO A 529 -10.95 2.31 27.18
C PRO A 529 -9.88 2.80 26.20
N VAL A 530 -9.16 1.87 25.59
CA VAL A 530 -8.26 2.11 24.46
C VAL A 530 -8.84 1.33 23.29
N PHE A 531 -9.19 2.03 22.21
CA PHE A 531 -9.75 1.40 21.02
C PHE A 531 -8.66 1.12 19.98
N TYR A 532 -8.92 0.16 19.10
CA TYR A 532 -8.10 -0.03 17.90
C TYR A 532 -8.37 1.09 16.90
N ASP A 533 -7.32 1.43 16.14
CA ASP A 533 -7.46 2.30 14.98
C ASP A 533 -8.25 1.57 13.88
N PRO A 534 -9.17 2.23 13.18
CA PRO A 534 -9.87 1.62 12.05
C PRO A 534 -9.00 1.59 10.79
N THR A 535 -9.34 0.71 9.87
CA THR A 535 -8.85 0.81 8.49
C THR A 535 -9.66 1.89 7.78
N LEU A 536 -9.01 2.91 7.23
CA LEU A 536 -9.67 3.93 6.42
C LEU A 536 -9.61 3.49 4.95
N ASP A 537 -10.76 3.31 4.32
CA ASP A 537 -10.84 2.84 2.93
C ASP A 537 -12.05 3.46 2.22
N PRO A 538 -11.85 4.52 1.41
CA PRO A 538 -12.89 5.06 0.53
C PRO A 538 -13.37 4.12 -0.60
N THR A 539 -12.70 2.99 -0.85
CA THR A 539 -12.98 2.05 -1.95
C THR A 539 -13.84 0.85 -1.58
N VAL A 540 -14.40 0.78 -0.36
CA VAL A 540 -15.53 -0.12 -0.01
C VAL A 540 -16.84 0.30 -0.74
N PHE A 541 -16.68 0.75 -1.98
CA PHE A 541 -17.62 1.28 -2.92
C PHE A 541 -17.85 0.21 -4.00
N ASP A 542 -18.70 -0.77 -3.72
CA ASP A 542 -19.24 -1.68 -4.73
C ASP A 542 -20.47 -1.04 -5.41
N GLY A 543 -20.32 0.16 -5.97
CA GLY A 543 -21.28 0.82 -6.89
C GLY A 543 -22.77 0.92 -6.49
N THR A 544 -23.17 0.49 -5.29
CA THR A 544 -24.56 0.20 -4.94
C THR A 544 -25.04 0.88 -3.66
N ASN A 545 -24.14 1.40 -2.80
CA ASN A 545 -24.53 2.19 -1.61
C ASN A 545 -23.44 3.20 -1.18
N ALA A 546 -23.43 4.38 -1.79
CA ALA A 546 -22.54 5.49 -1.42
C ALA A 546 -22.77 6.04 0.00
N SER A 547 -23.95 5.84 0.59
CA SER A 547 -24.33 6.42 1.89
C SER A 547 -23.74 5.67 3.09
N THR A 548 -23.58 4.35 3.01
CA THR A 548 -23.12 3.53 4.14
C THR A 548 -21.61 3.61 4.37
N ALA A 549 -20.81 3.74 3.30
CA ALA A 549 -19.36 3.90 3.38
C ALA A 549 -18.96 5.29 3.91
N ALA A 550 -19.68 6.34 3.51
CA ALA A 550 -19.42 7.70 4.01
C ALA A 550 -19.77 7.88 5.49
N SER A 551 -20.78 7.17 6.00
CA SER A 551 -21.14 7.20 7.43
C SER A 551 -20.21 6.35 8.31
N SER A 552 -19.60 5.28 7.78
CA SER A 552 -18.70 4.40 8.54
C SER A 552 -17.21 4.76 8.42
N PHE A 553 -16.86 5.74 7.58
CA PHE A 553 -15.48 6.15 7.39
C PHE A 553 -14.85 6.66 8.70
N GLY A 554 -13.90 5.90 9.24
CA GLY A 554 -13.27 6.19 10.53
C GLY A 554 -14.08 5.78 11.76
N SER A 555 -15.10 4.93 11.61
CA SER A 555 -15.84 4.40 12.76
C SER A 555 -15.00 3.41 13.57
N VAL A 556 -15.23 3.37 14.88
CA VAL A 556 -14.46 2.61 15.85
C VAL A 556 -15.39 1.63 16.56
N SER A 557 -15.16 0.33 16.37
CA SER A 557 -16.05 -0.74 16.86
C SER A 557 -15.42 -1.68 17.89
N THR A 558 -14.09 -1.63 18.07
CA THR A 558 -13.37 -2.63 18.87
C THR A 558 -12.44 -1.99 19.92
N GLN A 559 -12.61 -2.40 21.17
CA GLN A 559 -11.70 -2.07 22.27
C GLN A 559 -10.48 -3.00 22.25
N GLY A 560 -9.28 -2.43 22.37
CA GLY A 560 -8.00 -3.16 22.32
C GLY A 560 -7.32 -3.39 23.67
N ASN A 561 -7.81 -2.79 24.76
CA ASN A 561 -7.33 -3.09 26.11
C ASN A 561 -8.40 -3.82 26.94
N ASN A 562 -7.96 -4.50 28.00
CA ASN A 562 -8.87 -5.09 28.97
C ASN A 562 -9.50 -4.01 29.87
N PRO A 563 -10.75 -4.20 30.32
CA PRO A 563 -11.32 -3.43 31.42
C PRO A 563 -10.48 -3.55 32.69
N ARG A 564 -10.76 -2.70 33.67
CA ARG A 564 -10.08 -2.71 34.96
C ARG A 564 -10.17 -4.10 35.62
N GLN A 565 -9.03 -4.62 36.07
CA GLN A 565 -8.98 -5.88 36.82
C GLN A 565 -8.25 -5.68 38.14
N TYR A 566 -8.71 -6.41 39.16
CA TYR A 566 -8.13 -6.42 40.49
C TYR A 566 -7.61 -7.80 40.83
N GLN A 567 -6.39 -7.86 41.36
CA GLN A 567 -5.78 -9.08 41.86
C GLN A 567 -5.32 -8.85 43.29
N PHE A 568 -5.58 -9.84 44.13
CA PHE A 568 -5.21 -9.85 45.54
C PHE A 568 -4.31 -11.05 45.79
N GLY A 569 -3.22 -10.82 46.52
CA GLY A 569 -2.28 -11.86 46.92
C GLY A 569 -1.90 -11.70 48.38
N ILE A 570 -1.73 -12.81 49.06
CA ILE A 570 -1.16 -12.86 50.41
C ILE A 570 -0.02 -13.85 50.38
N ARG A 571 1.16 -13.42 50.82
CA ARG A 571 2.31 -14.29 51.02
C ARG A 571 2.68 -14.28 52.50
N PHE A 572 2.75 -15.48 53.08
CA PHE A 572 3.29 -15.70 54.42
C PHE A 572 4.74 -16.17 54.31
N SER A 573 5.63 -15.59 55.09
CA SER A 573 7.04 -16.00 55.20
C SER A 573 7.37 -16.29 56.67
N PHE A 574 8.11 -17.37 56.93
CA PHE A 574 8.37 -17.92 58.25
C PHE A 574 9.83 -18.33 58.46
#